data_AF-A0A357L340-F1
#
_entry.id   AF-A0A357L340-F1
#
_cell.length_a   1.000
_cell.length_b   1.000
_cell.length_c   1.000
_cell.angle_alpha   90.00
_cell.angle_beta   90.00
_cell.angle_gamma   90.00
#
_symmetry.space_group_name_H-M   'P 1'
#
loop_
_entity.id
_entity.type
_entity.pdbx_description
1 polymer ?
#
loop_
_entity_poly.entity_id
_entity_poly.type
_entity_poly.pdbx_seq_one_letter_code
_entity_poly.pdbx_strand_id
1 'polypeptide(L)'
;MELVHVVRWLHVIGATVLLGTGAGIAFFMLMAHRTRDAALIAHTASIVVVADYVFTASAVVAQPLTGALLAHLIGWKLTEGWIVASLALYVFTGAFW
;
A
#
# COMPACT_ATOMS: atom_id res chain seq x y z
N MET A 1 -0.98 -24.56 10.17
CA MET A 1 -1.75 -24.40 8.91
C MET A 1 -2.69 -23.21 8.99
N GLU A 2 -3.62 -23.14 9.95
CA GLU A 2 -4.56 -22.00 10.11
C GLU A 2 -3.91 -20.61 10.12
N LEU A 3 -2.87 -20.40 10.94
CA LEU A 3 -2.21 -19.09 11.04
C LEU A 3 -1.58 -18.63 9.71
N VAL A 4 -1.02 -19.55 8.92
CA VAL A 4 -0.44 -19.23 7.60
C VAL A 4 -1.52 -18.69 6.67
N HIS A 5 -2.71 -19.29 6.69
CA HIS A 5 -3.83 -18.83 5.87
C HIS A 5 -4.29 -17.43 6.30
N VAL A 6 -4.44 -17.20 7.61
CA VAL A 6 -4.84 -15.88 8.13
C VAL A 6 -3.82 -14.80 7.76
N VAL A 7 -2.52 -15.05 7.98
CA VAL A 7 -1.47 -14.07 7.65
C VAL A 7 -1.42 -13.83 6.14
N ARG A 8 -1.59 -14.87 5.32
CA ARG A 8 -1.66 -14.73 3.86
C ARG A 8 -2.86 -13.87 3.44
N TRP A 9 -4.03 -14.08 4.03
CA TRP A 9 -5.21 -13.25 3.77
C TRP A 9 -4.97 -11.79 4.15
N LEU A 10 -4.42 -11.53 5.34
CA LEU A 10 -4.07 -10.17 5.77
C LEU A 10 -3.08 -9.51 4.80
N HIS A 11 -2.06 -10.26 4.36
CA HIS A 11 -1.07 -9.78 3.40
C HIS A 11 -1.70 -9.41 2.06
N VAL A 12 -2.55 -10.28 1.48
CA VAL A 12 -3.22 -10.04 0.20
C VAL A 12 -4.23 -8.89 0.29
N ILE A 13 -4.99 -8.81 1.38
CA ILE A 13 -5.93 -7.70 1.61
C ILE A 13 -5.17 -6.39 1.72
N GLY A 14 -4.09 -6.33 2.50
CA GLY A 14 -3.28 -5.12 2.61
C GLY A 14 -2.68 -4.69 1.27
N ALA A 15 -2.24 -5.64 0.43
CA ALA A 15 -1.72 -5.32 -0.89
C ALA A 15 -2.81 -4.76 -1.82
N THR A 16 -4.03 -5.30 -1.72
CA THR A 16 -5.19 -4.85 -2.49
C THR A 16 -5.65 -3.46 -2.04
N VAL A 17 -5.63 -3.18 -0.73
CA VAL A 17 -5.91 -1.84 -0.18
C VAL A 17 -4.86 -0.84 -0.65
N LEU A 18 -3.56 -1.19 -0.59
CA LEU A 18 -2.47 -0.30 -1.02
C LEU A 18 -2.62 0.07 -2.51
N LEU A 19 -2.79 -0.93 -3.37
CA LEU A 19 -2.92 -0.72 -4.81
C LEU A 19 -4.24 -0.03 -5.18
N GLY A 20 -5.35 -0.49 -4.61
CA GLY A 20 -6.69 0.01 -4.91
C GLY A 20 -6.90 1.45 -4.44
N THR A 21 -6.51 1.76 -3.21
CA THR A 21 -6.60 3.13 -2.69
C THR A 21 -5.63 4.04 -3.43
N GLY A 22 -4.38 3.62 -3.66
CA GLY A 22 -3.40 4.41 -4.42
C GLY A 22 -3.88 4.79 -5.81
N ALA A 23 -4.46 3.84 -6.56
CA ALA A 23 -5.05 4.12 -7.87
C ALA A 23 -6.27 5.05 -7.77
N GLY A 24 -7.15 4.83 -6.79
CA GLY A 24 -8.36 5.63 -6.58
C GLY A 24 -8.05 7.09 -6.25
N ILE A 25 -7.17 7.35 -5.28
CA ILE A 25 -6.80 8.71 -4.89
C ILE A 25 -6.08 9.45 -6.02
N ALA A 26 -5.19 8.77 -6.75
CA ALA A 26 -4.52 9.35 -7.91
C ALA A 26 -5.51 9.75 -9.00
N PHE A 27 -6.51 8.92 -9.27
CA PHE A 27 -7.59 9.23 -10.20
C PHE A 27 -8.38 10.47 -9.76
N PHE A 28 -8.82 10.53 -8.51
CA PHE A 28 -9.58 11.69 -8.02
C PHE A 28 -8.76 12.98 -8.04
N MET A 29 -7.48 12.92 -7.66
CA MET A 29 -6.57 14.06 -7.75
C MET A 29 -6.37 14.53 -9.19
N LEU A 30 -6.21 13.61 -10.15
CA LEU A 30 -6.10 13.94 -11.57
C LEU A 30 -7.38 14.61 -12.09
N MET A 31 -8.55 14.08 -11.72
CA MET A 31 -9.83 14.65 -12.13
C MET A 31 -10.05 16.05 -11.54
N ALA A 32 -9.68 16.26 -10.28
CA ALA A 32 -9.70 17.58 -9.65
C ALA A 32 -8.74 18.55 -10.36
N HIS A 33 -7.50 18.13 -10.65
CA HIS A 33 -6.52 18.97 -11.36
C HIS A 33 -6.98 19.40 -12.76
N ARG A 34 -7.72 18.53 -13.47
CA ARG A 34 -8.27 18.86 -14.79
C ARG A 34 -9.29 20.00 -14.77
N THR A 35 -9.93 20.28 -13.62
CA THR A 35 -10.86 21.40 -13.48
C THR A 35 -10.16 22.77 -13.55
N ARG A 36 -8.86 22.81 -13.23
CA ARG A 36 -8.08 24.06 -13.03
C ARG A 36 -8.67 25.01 -11.97
N ASP A 37 -9.57 24.51 -11.11
CA ASP A 37 -10.13 25.26 -9.98
C ASP A 37 -9.37 24.91 -8.70
N ALA A 38 -8.66 25.89 -8.15
CA ALA A 38 -7.87 25.71 -6.94
C ALA A 38 -8.70 25.29 -5.72
N ALA A 39 -9.96 25.76 -5.60
CA ALA A 39 -10.82 25.42 -4.47
C ALA A 39 -11.23 23.94 -4.52
N LEU A 40 -11.58 23.43 -5.70
CA LEU A 40 -11.90 22.02 -5.89
C LEU A 40 -10.69 21.12 -5.67
N ILE A 41 -9.52 21.52 -6.19
CA ILE A 41 -8.28 20.76 -5.97
C ILE A 41 -7.96 20.66 -4.47
N ALA A 42 -8.02 21.76 -3.74
CA ALA A 42 -7.74 21.78 -2.31
C ALA A 42 -8.74 20.93 -1.51
N HIS A 43 -10.03 21.00 -1.84
CA HIS A 43 -11.06 20.19 -1.19
C HIS A 43 -10.88 18.69 -1.48
N THR A 44 -10.58 18.29 -2.72
CA THR A 44 -10.29 16.88 -3.02
C THR A 44 -9.02 16.42 -2.32
N ALA A 45 -7.97 17.24 -2.29
CA ALA A 45 -6.72 16.92 -1.62
C ALA A 45 -6.91 16.70 -0.10
N SER A 46 -7.76 17.47 0.58
CA SER A 46 -8.00 17.29 2.01
C SER A 46 -8.63 15.93 2.33
N ILE A 47 -9.56 15.45 1.48
CA ILE A 47 -10.16 14.11 1.61
C ILE A 47 -9.13 13.02 1.28
N VAL A 48 -8.34 13.24 0.22
CA VAL A 48 -7.31 12.30 -0.21
C VAL A 48 -6.27 12.08 0.89
N VAL A 49 -5.79 13.13 1.55
CA VAL A 49 -4.83 12.99 2.67
C VAL A 49 -5.38 12.12 3.80
N VAL A 50 -6.67 12.27 4.13
CA VAL A 50 -7.31 11.42 5.14
C VAL A 50 -7.38 9.97 4.68
N ALA A 51 -7.79 9.73 3.43
CA ALA A 51 -7.83 8.37 2.87
C ALA A 51 -6.44 7.73 2.87
N ASP A 52 -5.41 8.49 2.50
CA ASP A 52 -4.04 8.03 2.43
C ASP A 52 -3.50 7.65 3.82
N TYR A 53 -3.79 8.45 4.85
CA TYR A 53 -3.40 8.15 6.22
C TYR A 53 -4.12 6.92 6.78
N VAL A 54 -5.41 6.74 6.48
CA VAL A 54 -6.20 5.62 7.00
C VAL A 54 -5.86 4.31 6.29
N PHE A 55 -5.72 4.33 4.96
CA PHE A 55 -5.60 3.11 4.15
C PHE A 55 -4.16 2.85 3.70
N THR A 56 -3.48 3.83 3.11
CA THR A 56 -2.13 3.64 2.56
C THR A 56 -1.12 3.50 3.68
N ALA A 57 -1.10 4.41 4.66
CA ALA A 57 -0.14 4.34 5.76
C ALA A 57 -0.32 3.07 6.62
N SER A 58 -1.57 2.65 6.87
CA SER A 58 -1.84 1.41 7.60
C SER A 58 -1.39 0.17 6.80
N ALA A 59 -1.64 0.13 5.49
CA ALA A 59 -1.16 -0.93 4.61
C ALA A 59 0.38 -0.91 4.50
N VAL A 60 1.01 0.27 4.49
CA VAL A 60 2.46 0.42 4.50
C VAL A 60 3.07 -0.21 5.75
N VAL A 61 2.47 -0.07 6.91
CA VAL A 61 2.97 -0.77 8.10
C VAL A 61 2.64 -2.27 8.05
N ALA A 62 1.43 -2.63 7.64
CA ALA A 62 0.96 -4.02 7.66
C ALA A 62 1.69 -4.92 6.65
N GLN A 63 2.05 -4.41 5.46
CA GLN A 63 2.68 -5.19 4.40
C GLN A 63 4.02 -5.85 4.79
N PRO A 64 5.04 -5.11 5.28
CA PRO A 64 6.31 -5.70 5.67
C PRO A 64 6.16 -6.62 6.88
N LEU A 65 5.28 -6.28 7.84
CA LEU A 65 5.04 -7.12 9.02
C LEU A 65 4.41 -8.46 8.64
N THR A 66 3.32 -8.43 7.86
CA THR A 66 2.64 -9.64 7.40
C THR A 66 3.50 -10.45 6.43
N GLY A 67 4.25 -9.80 5.53
CA GLY A 67 5.14 -10.44 4.59
C GLY A 67 6.32 -11.15 5.27
N ALA A 68 6.98 -10.49 6.22
CA ALA A 68 8.08 -11.09 6.99
C ALA A 68 7.59 -12.26 7.85
N LEU A 69 6.44 -12.11 8.51
CA LEU A 69 5.84 -13.19 9.28
C LEU A 69 5.45 -14.38 8.38
N LEU A 70 4.89 -14.11 7.19
CA LEU A 70 4.53 -15.15 6.23
C LEU A 70 5.75 -15.91 5.72
N ALA A 71 6.82 -15.20 5.37
CA ALA A 71 8.08 -15.82 4.95
C ALA A 71 8.66 -16.71 6.06
N HIS A 72 8.65 -16.23 7.30
CA HIS A 72 9.10 -17.02 8.46
C HIS A 72 8.26 -18.29 8.65
N LEU A 73 6.92 -18.18 8.61
CA LEU A 73 6.02 -19.33 8.81
C LEU A 73 6.09 -20.38 7.68
N ILE A 74 6.41 -19.96 6.45
CA ILE A 74 6.56 -20.86 5.29
C ILE A 74 7.99 -21.42 5.19
N GLY A 75 8.95 -20.82 5.90
CA GLY A 75 10.37 -21.21 5.86
C GLY A 75 11.14 -20.60 4.70
N TRP A 76 10.64 -19.53 4.09
CA TRP A 76 11.36 -18.76 3.08
C TRP A 76 12.39 -17.84 3.70
N LYS A 77 13.57 -17.76 3.09
CA LYS A 77 14.60 -16.78 3.48
C LYS A 77 14.21 -15.41 2.92
N LEU A 78 14.32 -14.34 3.70
CA LEU A 78 14.08 -12.99 3.19
C LEU A 78 15.08 -12.56 2.11
N THR A 79 16.19 -13.29 1.98
CA THR A 79 17.21 -13.10 0.95
C THR A 79 16.89 -13.79 -0.37
N GLU A 80 15.74 -14.47 -0.50
CA GLU A 80 15.28 -14.98 -1.80
C GLU A 80 15.18 -13.80 -2.78
N GLY A 81 15.72 -13.97 -3.99
CA GLY A 81 15.91 -12.85 -4.92
C GLY A 81 14.64 -12.08 -5.24
N TRP A 82 13.49 -12.77 -5.35
CA TRP A 82 12.20 -12.13 -5.58
C TRP A 82 11.68 -11.36 -4.35
N ILE A 83 11.98 -11.82 -3.13
CA ILE A 83 11.62 -11.11 -1.89
C ILE A 83 12.45 -9.84 -1.79
N VAL A 84 13.76 -9.93 -2.03
CA VAL A 84 14.65 -8.76 -2.03
C VAL A 84 14.22 -7.75 -3.08
N ALA A 85 13.92 -8.18 -4.31
CA ALA A 85 13.41 -7.31 -5.35
C ALA A 85 12.07 -6.65 -4.95
N SER A 86 11.17 -7.40 -4.33
CA SER A 86 9.89 -6.88 -3.84
C SER A 86 10.08 -5.83 -2.75
N LEU A 87 10.97 -6.08 -1.78
CA LEU A 87 11.31 -5.12 -0.72
C LEU A 87 11.99 -3.87 -1.27
N ALA A 88 12.87 -4.02 -2.27
CA ALA A 88 13.53 -2.89 -2.91
C ALA A 88 12.52 -2.00 -3.67
N LEU A 89 11.63 -2.61 -4.45
CA LEU A 89 10.54 -1.89 -5.12
C LEU A 89 9.60 -1.24 -4.11
N TYR A 90 9.29 -1.93 -3.02
CA TYR A 90 8.46 -1.41 -1.94
C TYR A 90 9.04 -0.14 -1.31
N VAL A 91 10.32 -0.16 -0.93
CA VAL A 91 11.02 1.02 -0.39
C VAL A 91 11.11 2.12 -1.44
N PHE A 92 11.42 1.77 -2.70
CA PHE A 92 11.47 2.73 -3.78
C PHE A 92 10.13 3.45 -3.94
N THR A 93 9.01 2.73 -4.05
CA THR A 93 7.68 3.35 -4.15
C THR A 93 7.31 4.15 -2.90
N GLY A 94 7.68 3.65 -1.71
CA GLY A 94 7.41 4.35 -0.45
C GLY A 94 8.21 5.65 -0.29
N ALA A 95 9.32 5.82 -1.01
CA ALA A 95 10.08 7.07 -1.03
C ALA A 95 9.44 8.16 -1.91
N PHE A 96 8.53 7.79 -2.82
CA PHE A 96 7.76 8.72 -3.66
C PHE A 96 6.35 8.98 -3.13
N TRP A 97 5.97 8.31 -2.05
CA TRP A 97 4.78 8.59 -1.27
C TRP A 97 5.07 9.73 -0.29
#